data_AF-A0A9D0G8U1-F1
#
_entry.id   AF-A0A9D0G8U1-F1
#
_cell.length_a   1.000
_cell.length_b   1.000
_cell.length_c   1.000
_cell.angle_alpha   90.00
_cell.angle_beta   90.00
_cell.angle_gamma   90.00
#
_symmetry.space_group_name_H-M   'P 1'
#
loop_
_entity.id
_entity.type
_entity.pdbx_description
1 polymer ?
#
loop_
_entity_poly.entity_id
_entity_poly.type
_entity_poly.pdbx_seq_one_letter_code
_entity_poly.pdbx_strand_id
1 'polypeptide(L)'
;MDYGKLLTRAWNIIWEHKFLILLGVLVALGSAGSGENASASLSRSDVGESEFRLLYLPDELGVPSGIVLAAAIAVIGLALAIGIALWAVSTCARGGLIAGASAIDSGAPSSFAQAWSSAWQKGWRLLGIGVLPAIPGFMLALIGLGVAAISWGLYVSRVGLAPRLANIGLVGPLVALACVLLPVAMVLSALRIFANRACMLEDLGVFASYRRGAEVLKENFGPALVLFLLQVVISIGLGIVLLLPNIAMVLCCLLWPVLLLVQGAIASYFSTLWTLAWREWTGLGTAV
;
A
#
# COMPACT_ATOMS: atom_id res chain seq x y z
N MET A 1 19.58 -16.91 -14.73
CA MET A 1 18.50 -15.94 -15.04
C MET A 1 19.13 -14.77 -15.77
N ASP A 2 18.71 -14.49 -17.00
CA ASP A 2 19.25 -13.39 -17.80
C ASP A 2 18.50 -12.09 -17.46
N TYR A 3 18.95 -11.36 -16.44
CA TYR A 3 18.27 -10.14 -15.95
C TYR A 3 18.06 -9.09 -17.03
N GLY A 4 19.03 -8.91 -17.94
CA GLY A 4 18.91 -7.96 -19.06
C GLY A 4 17.75 -8.31 -20.00
N LYS A 5 17.64 -9.58 -20.38
CA LYS A 5 16.52 -10.07 -21.22
C LYS A 5 15.18 -9.92 -20.51
N LEU A 6 15.14 -10.19 -19.19
CA LEU A 6 13.94 -10.03 -18.38
C LEU A 6 13.45 -8.57 -18.36
N LEU A 7 14.37 -7.61 -18.17
CA LEU A 7 14.06 -6.18 -18.13
C LEU A 7 13.57 -5.67 -19.48
N THR A 8 14.24 -6.05 -20.56
CA THR A 8 13.82 -5.70 -21.92
C THR A 8 12.50 -6.34 -22.29
N ARG A 9 12.27 -7.61 -21.89
CA ARG A 9 10.99 -8.28 -22.11
C ARG A 9 9.86 -7.59 -21.35
N ALA A 10 10.05 -7.27 -20.07
CA ALA A 10 9.06 -6.53 -19.28
C ALA A 10 8.74 -5.16 -19.91
N TRP A 11 9.77 -4.46 -20.38
CA TRP A 11 9.62 -3.17 -21.08
C TRP A 11 8.76 -3.30 -22.35
N ASN A 12 9.10 -4.25 -23.22
CA ASN A 12 8.38 -4.47 -24.48
C ASN A 12 6.90 -4.82 -24.22
N ILE A 13 6.63 -5.71 -23.27
CA ILE A 13 5.25 -6.11 -22.92
C ILE A 13 4.39 -4.89 -22.58
N ILE A 14 4.91 -3.94 -21.80
CA ILE A 14 4.12 -2.78 -21.34
C ILE A 14 3.86 -1.78 -22.45
N TRP A 15 4.86 -1.54 -23.31
CA TRP A 15 4.73 -0.59 -24.40
C TRP A 15 3.88 -1.13 -25.56
N GLU A 16 3.94 -2.44 -25.82
CA GLU A 16 3.05 -3.11 -26.75
C GLU A 16 1.61 -3.18 -26.21
N HIS A 17 1.44 -3.39 -24.89
CA HIS A 17 0.14 -3.58 -24.25
C HIS A 17 -0.19 -2.45 -23.26
N LYS A 18 -0.48 -1.27 -23.80
CA LYS A 18 -0.74 -0.03 -23.04
C LYS A 18 -1.85 -0.12 -22.00
N PHE A 19 -2.74 -1.10 -22.08
CA PHE A 19 -3.76 -1.32 -21.06
C PHE A 19 -3.17 -1.70 -19.68
N LEU A 20 -1.95 -2.26 -19.64
CA LEU A 20 -1.23 -2.50 -18.39
C LEU A 20 -0.90 -1.19 -17.68
N ILE A 21 -0.60 -0.12 -18.41
CA ILE A 21 -0.37 1.21 -17.82
C ILE A 21 -1.66 1.72 -17.17
N LEU A 22 -2.83 1.52 -17.80
CA LEU A 22 -4.12 1.91 -17.21
C LEU A 22 -4.41 1.17 -15.89
N LEU A 23 -4.12 -0.13 -15.83
CA LEU A 23 -4.20 -0.87 -14.57
C LEU A 23 -3.19 -0.32 -13.55
N GLY A 24 -1.98 0.02 -13.99
CA GLY A 24 -0.98 0.70 -13.16
C GLY A 24 -1.47 2.04 -12.59
N VAL A 25 -2.21 2.84 -13.36
CA VAL A 25 -2.81 4.10 -12.89
C VAL A 25 -3.82 3.83 -11.78
N LEU A 26 -4.66 2.80 -11.91
CA LEU A 26 -5.59 2.38 -10.86
C LEU A 26 -4.84 1.94 -9.59
N VAL A 27 -3.68 1.28 -9.76
CA VAL A 27 -2.81 0.96 -8.63
C VAL A 27 -2.27 2.22 -7.95
N ALA A 28 -1.78 3.18 -8.74
CA ALA A 28 -1.24 4.47 -8.25
C ALA A 28 -2.30 5.29 -7.50
N LEU A 29 -3.53 5.34 -8.01
CA LEU A 29 -4.65 6.05 -7.37
C LEU A 29 -4.98 5.52 -5.98
N GLY A 30 -5.04 4.20 -5.80
CA GLY A 30 -5.30 3.63 -4.48
C GLY A 30 -4.08 3.58 -3.55
N SER A 31 -2.88 3.90 -4.04
CA SER A 31 -1.67 4.04 -3.20
C SER A 31 -1.39 5.47 -2.75
N ALA A 32 -2.00 6.48 -3.41
CA ALA A 32 -1.91 7.88 -2.99
C ALA A 32 -2.48 8.16 -1.57
N GLY A 33 -3.31 7.26 -1.03
CA GLY A 33 -3.84 7.34 0.34
C GLY A 33 -3.10 6.46 1.37
N SER A 34 -2.18 5.59 0.94
CA SER A 34 -1.40 4.72 1.84
C SER A 34 0.00 5.28 1.98
N GLY A 35 0.19 6.22 2.90
CA GLY A 35 1.51 6.76 3.25
C GLY A 35 2.44 5.67 3.80
N GLU A 36 3.20 5.01 2.92
CA GLU A 36 4.29 4.09 3.29
C GLU A 36 5.60 4.84 3.61
N ASN A 37 5.58 6.18 3.64
CA ASN A 37 6.60 6.99 4.27
C ASN A 37 6.23 7.21 5.75
N ALA A 38 6.45 6.20 6.58
CA ALA A 38 6.56 6.39 8.02
C ALA A 38 7.92 7.02 8.36
N SER A 39 8.19 8.23 7.85
CA SER A 39 9.09 9.14 8.53
C SER A 39 8.35 9.64 9.78
N ALA A 40 8.38 8.81 10.83
CA ALA A 40 8.09 9.25 12.17
C ALA A 40 9.22 10.20 12.58
N SER A 41 9.13 11.48 12.17
CA SER A 41 9.87 12.51 12.86
C SER A 41 9.28 12.60 14.26
N LEU A 42 9.88 11.86 15.20
CA LEU A 42 9.71 12.11 16.63
C LEU A 42 10.41 13.42 16.95
N SER A 43 9.82 14.52 16.47
CA SER A 43 10.05 15.83 17.07
C SER A 43 9.51 15.72 18.48
N ARG A 44 10.40 15.74 19.46
CA ARG A 44 10.06 15.97 20.85
C ARG A 44 9.51 17.39 20.95
N SER A 45 8.24 17.54 20.61
CA SER A 45 7.49 18.76 20.88
C SER A 45 7.28 18.80 22.38
N ASP A 46 7.84 19.82 23.04
CA ASP A 46 7.30 20.26 24.31
C ASP A 46 5.78 20.33 24.18
N VAL A 47 5.08 19.62 25.05
CA VAL A 47 3.62 19.63 25.12
C VAL A 47 3.20 20.97 25.75
N GLY A 48 3.40 22.05 24.99
CA GLY A 48 2.61 23.26 25.11
C GLY A 48 1.26 22.95 24.49
N GLU A 49 0.21 23.20 25.27
CA GLU A 49 -1.19 22.92 24.97
C GLU A 49 -1.54 23.04 23.48
N SER A 50 -1.51 21.89 22.80
CA SER A 50 -2.07 21.78 21.47
C SER A 50 -3.55 21.48 21.68
N GLU A 51 -4.33 22.52 21.97
CA GLU A 51 -5.77 22.45 21.85
C GLU A 51 -6.08 21.92 20.44
N PHE A 52 -6.61 20.70 20.36
CA PHE A 52 -7.35 20.26 19.20
C PHE A 52 -8.59 21.15 19.11
N ARG A 53 -8.41 22.38 18.61
CA ARG A 53 -9.50 23.20 18.11
C ARG A 53 -10.06 22.44 16.92
N LEU A 54 -11.09 21.63 17.19
CA LEU A 54 -12.18 21.49 16.23
C LEU A 54 -12.39 22.90 15.67
N LEU A 55 -12.21 23.04 14.36
CA LEU A 55 -12.35 24.29 13.63
C LEU A 55 -13.55 25.05 14.21
N TYR A 56 -13.27 26.03 15.07
CA TYR A 56 -14.29 26.91 15.61
C TYR A 56 -14.61 27.81 14.42
N LEU A 57 -15.49 27.31 13.55
CA LEU A 57 -16.18 28.14 12.58
C LEU A 57 -16.70 29.31 13.41
N PRO A 58 -16.28 30.55 13.10
CA PRO A 58 -16.71 31.69 13.88
C PRO A 58 -18.24 31.67 13.93
N ASP A 59 -18.82 31.82 15.12
CA ASP A 59 -20.27 31.91 15.37
C ASP A 59 -20.97 32.97 14.48
N GLU A 60 -20.19 33.79 13.78
CA GLU A 60 -20.56 34.70 12.68
C GLU A 60 -21.38 34.08 11.55
N LEU A 61 -21.30 32.76 11.32
CA LEU A 61 -22.05 32.10 10.23
C LEU A 61 -23.46 31.62 10.62
N GLY A 62 -23.87 31.75 11.89
CA GLY A 62 -25.23 31.42 12.35
C GLY A 62 -25.67 29.97 12.12
N VAL A 63 -24.74 29.06 11.80
CA VAL A 63 -25.04 27.65 11.53
C VAL A 63 -25.15 26.90 12.86
N PRO A 64 -26.27 26.22 13.15
CA PRO A 64 -26.40 25.39 14.34
C PRO A 64 -25.27 24.36 14.43
N SER A 65 -24.62 24.26 15.59
CA SER A 65 -23.49 23.35 15.85
C SER A 65 -23.79 21.88 15.50
N GLY A 66 -25.05 21.46 15.57
CA GLY A 66 -25.50 20.13 15.14
C GLY A 66 -25.35 19.87 13.64
N ILE A 67 -25.52 20.89 12.79
CA ILE A 67 -25.34 20.75 11.32
C ILE A 67 -23.86 20.61 10.98
N VAL A 68 -22.98 21.34 11.66
CA VAL A 68 -21.53 21.24 11.47
C VAL A 68 -21.02 19.85 11.86
N LEU A 69 -21.45 19.31 13.00
CA LEU A 69 -21.06 17.96 13.44
C LEU A 69 -21.60 16.89 12.47
N ALA A 70 -22.86 17.00 12.05
CA ALA A 70 -23.45 16.08 11.08
C ALA A 70 -22.72 16.12 9.73
N ALA A 71 -22.37 17.33 9.25
CA ALA A 71 -21.59 17.51 8.03
C ALA A 71 -20.18 16.91 8.16
N ALA A 72 -19.50 17.11 9.29
CA ALA A 72 -18.19 16.52 9.54
C ALA A 72 -18.24 14.98 9.53
N ILE A 73 -19.22 14.39 10.22
CA ILE A 73 -19.42 12.92 10.21
C ILE A 73 -19.72 12.42 8.80
N ALA A 74 -20.57 13.12 8.04
CA ALA A 74 -20.89 12.76 6.66
C ALA A 74 -19.67 12.82 5.74
N VAL A 75 -18.84 13.88 5.85
CA VAL A 75 -17.61 14.03 5.06
C VAL A 75 -16.60 12.95 5.42
N ILE A 76 -16.41 12.66 6.71
CA ILE A 76 -15.51 11.58 7.16
C ILE A 76 -16.00 10.22 6.67
N GLY A 77 -17.30 9.94 6.79
CA GLY A 77 -17.90 8.71 6.29
C GLY A 77 -17.74 8.54 4.78
N LEU A 78 -17.96 9.61 4.02
CA LEU A 78 -17.74 9.62 2.57
C LEU A 78 -16.25 9.41 2.22
N ALA A 79 -15.34 10.10 2.89
CA ALA A 79 -13.91 9.94 2.67
C ALA A 79 -13.42 8.51 2.98
N LEU A 80 -13.91 7.90 4.06
CA LEU A 80 -13.62 6.50 4.39
C LEU A 80 -14.18 5.53 3.35
N ALA A 81 -15.41 5.74 2.90
CA ALA A 81 -16.03 4.91 1.86
C ALA A 81 -15.25 4.98 0.54
N ILE A 82 -14.85 6.18 0.12
CA ILE A 82 -14.00 6.40 -1.06
C ILE A 82 -12.64 5.73 -0.86
N GLY A 83 -12.01 5.89 0.30
CA GLY A 83 -10.72 5.27 0.62
C GLY A 83 -10.76 3.74 0.52
N ILE A 84 -11.80 3.11 1.09
CA ILE A 84 -12.00 1.66 1.01
C ILE A 84 -12.24 1.21 -0.44
N ALA A 85 -13.07 1.94 -1.19
CA ALA A 85 -13.34 1.63 -2.59
C ALA A 85 -12.06 1.73 -3.45
N LEU A 86 -11.28 2.80 -3.31
CA LEU A 86 -10.01 2.98 -4.02
C LEU A 86 -8.98 1.93 -3.65
N TRP A 87 -8.90 1.57 -2.37
CA TRP A 87 -8.04 0.49 -1.89
C TRP A 87 -8.42 -0.86 -2.52
N ALA A 88 -9.72 -1.17 -2.57
CA ALA A 88 -10.21 -2.41 -3.17
C ALA A 88 -9.95 -2.45 -4.68
N VAL A 89 -10.25 -1.36 -5.39
CA VAL A 89 -9.99 -1.21 -6.83
C VAL A 89 -8.50 -1.34 -7.15
N SER A 90 -7.63 -0.69 -6.37
CA SER A 90 -6.17 -0.79 -6.52
C SER A 90 -5.67 -2.22 -6.28
N THR A 91 -6.23 -2.92 -5.29
CA THR A 91 -5.89 -4.32 -5.02
C THR A 91 -6.28 -5.24 -6.18
N CYS A 92 -7.47 -5.06 -6.75
CA CYS A 92 -7.89 -5.77 -7.96
C CYS A 92 -7.01 -5.40 -9.17
N ALA A 93 -6.66 -4.12 -9.35
CA ALA A 93 -5.79 -3.69 -10.43
C ALA A 93 -4.40 -4.33 -10.38
N ARG A 94 -3.82 -4.51 -9.17
CA ARG A 94 -2.58 -5.28 -8.97
C ARG A 94 -2.73 -6.73 -9.43
N GLY A 95 -3.85 -7.36 -9.09
CA GLY A 95 -4.20 -8.69 -9.59
C GLY A 95 -4.28 -8.75 -11.12
N GLY A 96 -4.93 -7.76 -11.74
CA GLY A 96 -5.08 -7.66 -13.18
C GLY A 96 -3.75 -7.47 -13.89
N LEU A 97 -2.83 -6.68 -13.32
CA LEU A 97 -1.47 -6.54 -13.85
C LEU A 97 -0.73 -7.88 -13.87
N ILE A 98 -0.84 -8.66 -12.79
CA ILE A 98 -0.18 -9.98 -12.69
C ILE A 98 -0.78 -10.95 -13.70
N ALA A 99 -2.11 -11.06 -13.76
CA ALA A 99 -2.79 -11.94 -14.70
C ALA A 99 -2.53 -11.54 -16.17
N GLY A 100 -2.60 -10.25 -16.48
CA GLY A 100 -2.35 -9.72 -17.82
C GLY A 100 -0.90 -9.94 -18.28
N ALA A 101 0.08 -9.59 -17.44
CA ALA A 101 1.50 -9.81 -17.72
C ALA A 101 1.82 -11.30 -17.93
N SER A 102 1.24 -12.18 -17.10
CA SER A 102 1.44 -13.62 -17.26
C SER A 102 0.81 -14.18 -18.53
N ALA A 103 -0.39 -13.71 -18.92
CA ALA A 103 -1.04 -14.15 -20.14
C ALA A 103 -0.22 -13.76 -21.38
N ILE A 104 0.24 -12.50 -21.44
CA ILE A 104 1.06 -11.99 -22.55
C ILE A 104 2.40 -12.75 -22.65
N ASP A 105 3.07 -13.01 -21.52
CA ASP A 105 4.32 -13.78 -21.51
C ASP A 105 4.14 -15.24 -21.95
N SER A 106 2.97 -15.84 -21.69
CA SER A 106 2.63 -17.17 -22.19
C SER A 106 2.22 -17.20 -23.68
N GLY A 107 2.19 -16.04 -24.36
CA GLY A 107 1.72 -15.92 -25.74
C GLY A 107 0.20 -15.93 -25.89
N ALA A 108 -0.55 -15.92 -24.78
CA ALA A 108 -2.00 -15.83 -24.81
C ALA A 108 -2.45 -14.36 -25.01
N PRO A 109 -3.53 -14.12 -25.78
CA PRO A 109 -4.07 -12.77 -25.91
C PRO A 109 -4.56 -12.28 -24.53
N SER A 110 -4.31 -11.01 -24.25
CA SER A 110 -4.78 -10.36 -23.03
C SER A 110 -5.31 -8.96 -23.34
N SER A 111 -6.42 -8.62 -22.72
CA SER A 111 -7.05 -7.30 -22.81
C SER A 111 -7.36 -6.77 -21.41
N PHE A 112 -7.65 -5.47 -21.30
CA PHE A 112 -8.03 -4.85 -20.03
C PHE A 112 -9.18 -5.60 -19.34
N ALA A 113 -10.26 -5.88 -20.08
CA ALA A 113 -11.46 -6.53 -19.55
C ALA A 113 -11.15 -7.94 -19.06
N GLN A 114 -10.35 -8.70 -19.81
CA GLN A 114 -9.96 -10.06 -19.43
C GLN A 114 -9.10 -10.04 -18.18
N ALA A 115 -8.04 -9.22 -18.14
CA ALA A 115 -7.17 -9.06 -16.98
C ALA A 115 -7.94 -8.61 -15.72
N TRP A 116 -8.85 -7.64 -15.87
CA TRP A 116 -9.71 -7.18 -14.79
C TRP A 116 -10.67 -8.26 -14.30
N SER A 117 -11.30 -9.02 -15.21
CA SER A 117 -12.21 -10.11 -14.85
C SER A 117 -11.51 -11.24 -14.10
N SER A 118 -10.30 -11.62 -14.52
CA SER A 118 -9.46 -12.61 -13.83
C SER A 118 -9.10 -12.12 -12.43
N ALA A 119 -8.84 -10.82 -12.27
CA ALA A 119 -8.60 -10.21 -10.98
C ALA A 119 -9.83 -10.24 -10.08
N TRP A 120 -10.99 -9.87 -10.64
CA TRP A 120 -12.26 -9.78 -9.94
C TRP A 120 -12.74 -11.14 -9.42
N GLN A 121 -12.59 -12.21 -10.22
CA GLN A 121 -12.94 -13.58 -9.81
C GLN A 121 -12.20 -14.01 -8.54
N LYS A 122 -10.96 -13.55 -8.36
CA LYS A 122 -10.14 -13.81 -7.15
C LYS A 122 -10.09 -12.60 -6.20
N GLY A 123 -10.95 -11.60 -6.41
CA GLY A 123 -10.92 -10.32 -5.72
C GLY A 123 -11.01 -10.47 -4.20
N TRP A 124 -11.90 -11.33 -3.71
CA TRP A 124 -12.01 -11.61 -2.27
C TRP A 124 -10.74 -12.19 -1.65
N ARG A 125 -10.05 -13.07 -2.38
CA ARG A 125 -8.77 -13.64 -1.93
C ARG A 125 -7.69 -12.56 -1.92
N LEU A 126 -7.63 -11.71 -2.96
CA LEU A 126 -6.70 -10.59 -3.02
C LEU A 126 -6.93 -9.54 -1.92
N LEU A 127 -8.19 -9.18 -1.65
CA LEU A 127 -8.53 -8.27 -0.55
C LEU A 127 -8.12 -8.89 0.78
N GLY A 128 -8.37 -10.18 1.01
CA GLY A 128 -7.90 -10.90 2.20
C GLY A 128 -6.38 -10.87 2.35
N ILE A 129 -5.64 -11.05 1.25
CA ILE A 129 -4.17 -10.89 1.22
C ILE A 129 -3.76 -9.45 1.54
N GLY A 130 -4.54 -8.46 1.10
CA GLY A 130 -4.39 -7.05 1.42
C GLY A 130 -4.66 -6.72 2.90
N VAL A 131 -5.66 -7.33 3.52
CA VAL A 131 -6.03 -7.06 4.93
C VAL A 131 -5.00 -7.63 5.90
N LEU A 132 -4.45 -8.81 5.62
CA LEU A 132 -3.63 -9.56 6.60
C LEU A 132 -2.45 -8.76 7.19
N PRO A 133 -1.62 -8.05 6.40
CA PRO A 133 -0.53 -7.22 6.95
C PRO A 133 -1.01 -5.94 7.65
N ALA A 134 -2.26 -5.53 7.45
CA ALA A 134 -2.84 -4.36 8.12
C ALA A 134 -3.32 -4.67 9.54
N ILE A 135 -3.56 -5.96 9.86
CA ILE A 135 -4.07 -6.39 11.18
C ILE A 135 -3.17 -5.92 12.34
N PRO A 136 -1.84 -6.13 12.32
CA PRO A 136 -0.99 -5.69 13.43
C PRO A 136 -1.03 -4.16 13.63
N GLY A 137 -1.03 -3.39 12.54
CA GLY A 137 -1.13 -1.94 12.58
C GLY A 137 -2.47 -1.47 13.12
N PHE A 138 -3.57 -2.11 12.70
CA PHE A 138 -4.91 -1.82 13.20
C PHE A 138 -5.04 -2.14 14.70
N MET A 139 -4.50 -3.28 15.16
CA MET A 139 -4.46 -3.62 16.57
C MET A 139 -3.69 -2.58 17.39
N LEU A 140 -2.51 -2.15 16.93
CA LEU A 140 -1.74 -1.09 17.59
C LEU A 140 -2.49 0.24 17.63
N ALA A 141 -3.20 0.60 16.56
CA ALA A 141 -4.01 1.81 16.52
C ALA A 141 -5.16 1.76 17.54
N LEU A 142 -5.88 0.65 17.64
CA LEU A 142 -6.96 0.48 18.61
C LEU A 142 -6.45 0.54 20.06
N ILE A 143 -5.35 -0.16 20.36
CA ILE A 143 -4.76 -0.15 21.70
C ILE A 143 -4.22 1.25 22.03
N GLY A 144 -3.53 1.89 21.09
CA GLY A 144 -3.02 3.26 21.24
C GLY A 144 -4.14 4.28 21.50
N LEU A 145 -5.26 4.19 20.78
CA LEU A 145 -6.44 5.02 21.02
C LEU A 145 -7.04 4.77 22.40
N GLY A 146 -7.12 3.51 22.83
CA GLY A 146 -7.57 3.16 24.19
C GLY A 146 -6.68 3.78 25.26
N VAL A 147 -5.34 3.65 25.12
CA VAL A 147 -4.37 4.25 26.05
C VAL A 147 -4.48 5.78 26.06
N ALA A 148 -4.64 6.41 24.90
CA ALA A 148 -4.81 7.86 24.78
C ALA A 148 -6.11 8.34 25.46
N ALA A 149 -7.23 7.64 25.25
CA ALA A 149 -8.51 7.96 25.87
C ALA A 149 -8.47 7.85 27.40
N ILE A 150 -7.84 6.79 27.92
CA ILE A 150 -7.64 6.61 29.37
C ILE A 150 -6.75 7.73 29.93
N SER A 151 -5.63 8.03 29.26
CA SER A 151 -4.70 9.08 29.69
C SER A 151 -5.38 10.46 29.70
N TRP A 152 -6.20 10.75 28.69
CA TRP A 152 -7.01 11.96 28.60
C TRP A 152 -8.04 12.04 29.74
N GLY A 153 -8.80 10.97 30.01
CA GLY A 153 -9.79 10.95 31.09
C GLY A 153 -9.19 11.17 32.48
N LEU A 154 -8.00 10.59 32.73
CA LEU A 154 -7.28 10.78 33.97
C LEU A 154 -6.73 12.20 34.13
N TYR A 155 -6.29 12.82 33.04
CA TYR A 155 -5.83 14.22 33.02
C TYR A 155 -6.97 15.19 33.39
N VAL A 156 -8.13 15.03 32.75
CA VAL A 156 -9.32 15.87 33.01
C VAL A 156 -9.83 15.71 34.45
N SER A 157 -9.70 14.51 35.01
CA SER A 157 -10.14 14.21 36.39
C SER A 157 -9.20 14.74 37.50
N ARG A 158 -8.12 15.46 37.16
CA ARG A 158 -7.19 16.13 38.11
C ARG A 158 -6.58 15.20 39.18
N VAL A 159 -6.43 13.91 38.89
CA VAL A 159 -5.78 12.97 39.82
C VAL A 159 -4.27 13.29 39.85
N GLY A 160 -3.74 13.76 40.99
CA GLY A 160 -2.38 14.35 41.09
C GLY A 160 -1.18 13.46 40.72
N LEU A 161 -1.37 12.15 40.59
CA LEU A 161 -0.37 11.18 40.09
C LEU A 161 -0.65 10.66 38.66
N ALA A 162 -1.74 11.09 38.02
CA ALA A 162 -2.21 10.63 36.71
C ALA A 162 -1.15 10.66 35.59
N PRO A 163 -0.40 11.76 35.37
CA PRO A 163 0.53 11.81 34.24
C PRO A 163 1.75 10.89 34.41
N ARG A 164 2.12 10.50 35.64
CA ARG A 164 3.27 9.61 35.89
C ARG A 164 2.89 8.13 35.84
N LEU A 165 1.72 7.76 36.37
CA LEU A 165 1.20 6.38 36.33
C LEU A 165 0.77 5.97 34.92
N ALA A 166 0.18 6.89 34.14
CA ALA A 166 -0.22 6.63 32.76
C ALA A 166 0.99 6.41 31.83
N ASN A 167 2.07 7.18 32.00
CA ASN A 167 3.19 7.17 31.06
C ASN A 167 4.09 5.93 31.12
N ILE A 168 4.29 5.29 32.28
CA ILE A 168 5.17 4.09 32.35
C ILE A 168 4.34 2.80 32.33
N GLY A 169 3.20 2.78 33.03
CA GLY A 169 2.36 1.59 33.18
C GLY A 169 1.53 1.23 31.93
N LEU A 170 1.11 2.22 31.13
CA LEU A 170 0.28 1.98 29.93
C LEU A 170 1.10 2.05 28.63
N VAL A 171 2.07 2.96 28.54
CA VAL A 171 2.86 3.15 27.31
C VAL A 171 3.95 2.08 27.17
N GLY A 172 4.56 1.63 28.28
CA GLY A 172 5.60 0.60 28.25
C GLY A 172 5.18 -0.69 27.54
N PRO A 173 4.05 -1.31 27.93
CA PRO A 173 3.52 -2.50 27.25
C PRO A 173 3.13 -2.24 25.78
N LEU A 174 2.61 -1.05 25.45
CA LEU A 174 2.27 -0.68 24.08
C LEU A 174 3.53 -0.62 23.20
N VAL A 175 4.61 -0.03 23.71
CA VAL A 175 5.91 0.02 23.00
C VAL A 175 6.47 -1.40 22.82
N ALA A 176 6.42 -2.24 23.86
CA ALA A 176 6.86 -3.63 23.76
C ALA A 176 6.05 -4.42 22.71
N LEU A 177 4.72 -4.25 22.69
CA LEU A 177 3.85 -4.87 21.69
C LEU A 177 4.15 -4.34 20.28
N ALA A 178 4.37 -3.03 20.13
CA ALA A 178 4.72 -2.41 18.86
C ALA A 178 6.06 -2.95 18.32
N CYS A 179 7.05 -3.17 19.18
CA CYS A 179 8.34 -3.77 18.80
C CYS A 179 8.20 -5.19 18.21
N VAL A 180 7.13 -5.92 18.52
CA VAL A 180 6.88 -7.26 17.96
C VAL A 180 5.95 -7.18 16.74
N LEU A 181 4.87 -6.41 16.83
CA LEU A 181 3.85 -6.33 15.79
C LEU A 181 4.32 -5.56 14.54
N LEU A 182 5.18 -4.55 14.69
CA LEU A 182 5.70 -3.80 13.55
C LEU A 182 6.59 -4.66 12.63
N PRO A 183 7.59 -5.41 13.14
CA PRO A 183 8.34 -6.34 12.29
C PRO A 183 7.45 -7.38 11.61
N VAL A 184 6.45 -7.92 12.31
CA VAL A 184 5.49 -8.87 11.72
C VAL A 184 4.72 -8.21 10.57
N ALA A 185 4.23 -6.99 10.73
CA ALA A 185 3.56 -6.25 9.66
C ALA A 185 4.48 -5.99 8.47
N MET A 186 5.75 -5.63 8.71
CA MET A 186 6.74 -5.43 7.65
C MET A 186 7.00 -6.70 6.85
N VAL A 187 7.21 -7.83 7.53
CA VAL A 187 7.43 -9.14 6.88
C VAL A 187 6.20 -9.56 6.08
N LEU A 188 4.99 -9.43 6.65
CA LEU A 188 3.76 -9.73 5.94
C LEU A 188 3.54 -8.80 4.74
N SER A 189 3.88 -7.51 4.85
CA SER A 189 3.79 -6.57 3.72
C SER A 189 4.76 -6.93 2.60
N ALA A 190 6.00 -7.30 2.94
CA ALA A 190 6.98 -7.78 1.96
C ALA A 190 6.51 -9.08 1.27
N LEU A 191 6.00 -10.05 2.05
CA LEU A 191 5.47 -11.30 1.52
C LEU A 191 4.20 -11.11 0.69
N ARG A 192 3.43 -10.04 0.92
CA ARG A 192 2.22 -9.71 0.14
C ARG A 192 2.52 -9.63 -1.36
N ILE A 193 3.70 -9.12 -1.74
CA ILE A 193 4.15 -9.00 -3.13
C ILE A 193 4.16 -10.39 -3.80
N PHE A 194 4.70 -11.39 -3.10
CA PHE A 194 4.75 -12.77 -3.58
C PHE A 194 3.41 -13.49 -3.44
N ALA A 195 2.69 -13.26 -2.34
CA ALA A 195 1.39 -13.87 -2.09
C ALA A 195 0.36 -13.49 -3.16
N ASN A 196 0.33 -12.24 -3.62
CA ASN A 196 -0.56 -11.83 -4.72
C ASN A 196 -0.28 -12.61 -6.01
N ARG A 197 0.98 -12.95 -6.29
CA ARG A 197 1.39 -13.73 -7.47
C ARG A 197 1.02 -15.20 -7.32
N ALA A 198 1.30 -15.78 -6.16
CA ALA A 198 0.89 -17.15 -5.84
C ALA A 198 -0.65 -17.32 -5.94
N CYS A 199 -1.43 -16.36 -5.43
CA CYS A 199 -2.89 -16.37 -5.55
C CYS A 199 -3.36 -16.29 -7.01
N MET A 200 -2.76 -15.39 -7.79
CA MET A 200 -3.18 -15.18 -9.17
C MET A 200 -2.79 -16.32 -10.10
N LEU A 201 -1.56 -16.79 -9.99
CA LEU A 201 -0.97 -17.72 -10.95
C LEU A 201 -1.16 -19.19 -10.56
N GLU A 202 -1.26 -19.49 -9.26
CA GLU A 202 -1.40 -20.87 -8.74
C GLU A 202 -2.78 -21.12 -8.09
N ASP A 203 -3.69 -20.14 -8.17
CA ASP A 203 -5.07 -20.18 -7.62
C ASP A 203 -5.17 -20.52 -6.12
N LEU A 204 -4.17 -20.13 -5.34
CA LEU A 204 -4.13 -20.43 -3.91
C LEU A 204 -5.05 -19.51 -3.07
N GLY A 205 -5.51 -20.03 -1.93
CA GLY A 205 -6.21 -19.24 -0.89
C GLY A 205 -5.28 -18.25 -0.17
N VAL A 206 -5.82 -17.39 0.70
CA VAL A 206 -5.07 -16.31 1.37
C VAL A 206 -3.83 -16.82 2.12
N PHE A 207 -4.01 -17.73 3.08
CA PHE A 207 -2.90 -18.26 3.88
C PHE A 207 -1.93 -19.12 3.08
N ALA A 208 -2.46 -19.95 2.16
CA ALA A 208 -1.66 -20.77 1.27
C ALA A 208 -0.76 -19.91 0.36
N SER A 209 -1.26 -18.76 -0.09
CA SER A 209 -0.49 -17.81 -0.91
C SER A 209 0.69 -17.20 -0.16
N TYR A 210 0.52 -16.86 1.13
CA TYR A 210 1.64 -16.39 1.95
C TYR A 210 2.68 -17.46 2.20
N ARG A 211 2.24 -18.69 2.50
CA ARG A 211 3.14 -19.83 2.67
C ARG A 211 3.95 -20.10 1.40
N ARG A 212 3.26 -20.19 0.25
CA ARG A 212 3.90 -20.39 -1.05
C ARG A 212 4.85 -19.25 -1.41
N GLY A 213 4.45 -18.00 -1.16
CA GLY A 213 5.30 -16.83 -1.33
C GLY A 213 6.59 -16.90 -0.51
N ALA A 214 6.51 -17.37 0.74
CA ALA A 214 7.67 -17.56 1.60
C ALA A 214 8.56 -18.75 1.17
N GLU A 215 7.98 -19.84 0.68
CA GLU A 215 8.71 -20.99 0.14
C GLU A 215 9.52 -20.58 -1.10
N VAL A 216 8.88 -19.97 -2.09
CA VAL A 216 9.54 -19.50 -3.33
C VAL A 216 10.62 -18.46 -3.04
N LEU A 217 10.37 -17.53 -2.11
CA LEU A 217 11.37 -16.53 -1.69
C LEU A 217 12.59 -17.18 -1.02
N LYS A 218 12.40 -18.22 -0.21
CA LYS A 218 13.52 -18.94 0.43
C LYS A 218 14.32 -19.75 -0.58
N GLU A 219 13.65 -20.41 -1.52
CA GLU A 219 14.29 -21.19 -2.58
C GLU A 219 15.05 -20.30 -3.58
N ASN A 220 14.54 -19.10 -3.86
CA ASN A 220 15.07 -18.18 -4.86
C ASN A 220 15.54 -16.85 -4.26
N PHE A 221 16.06 -16.87 -3.02
CA PHE A 221 16.43 -15.64 -2.31
C PHE A 221 17.50 -14.83 -3.04
N GLY A 222 18.52 -15.49 -3.59
CA GLY A 222 19.58 -14.83 -4.35
C GLY A 222 19.05 -14.06 -5.56
N PRO A 223 18.38 -14.73 -6.52
CA PRO A 223 17.77 -14.05 -7.67
C PRO A 223 16.75 -12.97 -7.29
N ALA A 224 15.92 -13.22 -6.27
CA ALA A 224 14.96 -12.24 -5.77
C ALA A 224 15.64 -11.00 -5.20
N LEU A 225 16.73 -11.17 -4.44
CA LEU A 225 17.52 -10.07 -3.88
C LEU A 225 18.19 -9.25 -5.00
N VAL A 226 18.73 -9.89 -6.03
CA VAL A 226 19.31 -9.18 -7.19
C VAL A 226 18.26 -8.34 -7.92
N LEU A 227 17.06 -8.91 -8.17
CA LEU A 227 15.97 -8.14 -8.77
C LEU A 227 15.51 -6.99 -7.89
N PHE A 228 15.44 -7.20 -6.57
CA PHE A 228 15.10 -6.15 -5.62
C PHE A 228 16.13 -5.01 -5.65
N LEU A 229 17.43 -5.33 -5.59
CA LEU A 229 18.50 -4.33 -5.69
C LEU A 229 18.46 -3.57 -7.01
N LEU A 230 18.17 -4.27 -8.10
CA LEU A 230 18.02 -3.66 -9.42
C LEU A 230 16.80 -2.72 -9.47
N GLN A 231 15.66 -3.14 -8.91
CA GLN A 231 14.49 -2.26 -8.75
C GLN A 231 14.85 -1.02 -7.91
N VAL A 232 15.61 -1.17 -6.83
CA VAL A 232 16.03 -0.04 -5.99
C VAL A 232 16.88 0.93 -6.80
N VAL A 233 17.88 0.44 -7.54
CA VAL A 233 18.76 1.27 -8.39
C VAL A 233 17.95 2.01 -9.46
N ILE A 234 17.04 1.32 -10.16
CA ILE A 234 16.16 1.95 -11.16
C ILE A 234 15.23 2.98 -10.51
N SER A 235 14.66 2.67 -9.35
CA SER A 235 13.75 3.57 -8.63
C SER A 235 14.47 4.84 -8.17
N ILE A 236 15.72 4.73 -7.70
CA ILE A 236 16.55 5.88 -7.34
C ILE A 236 16.86 6.71 -8.60
N GLY A 237 17.28 6.07 -9.69
CA GLY A 237 17.55 6.74 -10.96
C GLY A 237 16.32 7.51 -11.48
N LEU A 238 15.16 6.86 -11.52
CA LEU A 238 13.89 7.49 -11.89
C LEU A 238 13.50 8.60 -10.91
N GLY A 239 13.69 8.41 -9.61
CA GLY A 239 13.41 9.41 -8.59
C GLY A 239 14.23 10.68 -8.78
N ILE A 240 15.52 10.56 -9.12
CA ILE A 240 16.41 11.70 -9.40
C ILE A 240 16.01 12.38 -10.72
N VAL A 241 15.83 11.61 -11.80
CA VAL A 241 15.46 12.14 -13.13
C VAL A 241 14.10 12.85 -13.09
N LEU A 242 13.14 12.26 -12.37
CA LEU A 242 11.78 12.78 -12.25
C LEU A 242 11.61 13.74 -11.06
N LEU A 243 12.67 14.10 -10.33
CA LEU A 243 12.57 14.96 -9.15
C LEU A 243 11.96 16.33 -9.50
N LEU A 244 12.58 17.05 -10.45
CA LEU A 244 12.13 18.37 -10.88
C LEU A 244 10.74 18.30 -11.56
N PRO A 245 10.49 17.37 -12.51
CA PRO A 245 9.15 17.17 -13.06
C PRO A 245 8.10 16.89 -12.00
N ASN A 246 8.37 16.03 -11.01
CA ASN A 246 7.41 15.69 -9.97
C ASN A 246 7.05 16.92 -9.12
N ILE A 247 8.02 17.76 -8.75
CA ILE A 247 7.74 19.00 -8.01
C ILE A 247 6.88 19.94 -8.85
N ALA A 248 7.24 20.15 -10.13
CA ALA A 248 6.47 21.02 -11.03
C ALA A 248 5.04 20.50 -11.27
N MET A 249 4.88 19.18 -11.44
CA MET A 249 3.58 18.53 -11.63
C MET A 249 2.72 18.57 -10.36
N VAL A 250 3.30 18.45 -9.17
CA VAL A 250 2.54 18.55 -7.91
C VAL A 250 2.01 19.97 -7.70
N LEU A 251 2.81 21.00 -8.02
CA LEU A 251 2.42 22.40 -7.90
C LEU A 251 1.33 22.81 -8.91
N CYS A 252 1.27 22.14 -10.06
CA CYS A 252 0.31 22.42 -11.11
C CYS A 252 -0.75 21.32 -11.19
N CYS A 253 -1.93 21.54 -10.59
CA CYS A 253 -3.04 20.56 -10.57
C CYS A 253 -3.42 20.04 -11.98
N LEU A 254 -3.18 20.83 -13.03
CA LEU A 254 -3.44 20.42 -14.42
C LEU A 254 -2.53 19.27 -14.89
N LEU A 255 -1.37 19.08 -14.27
CA LEU A 255 -0.40 18.04 -14.64
C LEU A 255 -0.54 16.75 -13.82
N TRP A 256 -1.44 16.70 -12.85
CA TRP A 256 -1.70 15.49 -12.05
C TRP A 256 -2.08 14.26 -12.90
N PRO A 257 -2.88 14.36 -13.99
CA PRO A 257 -3.15 13.20 -14.83
C PRO A 257 -1.89 12.62 -15.47
N VAL A 258 -0.94 13.48 -15.85
CA VAL A 258 0.35 13.06 -16.43
C VAL A 258 1.20 12.39 -15.36
N LEU A 259 1.25 12.96 -14.15
CA LEU A 259 1.94 12.35 -13.01
C LEU A 259 1.39 10.95 -12.70
N LEU A 260 0.06 10.79 -12.67
CA LEU A 260 -0.58 9.50 -12.46
C LEU A 260 -0.25 8.49 -13.56
N LEU A 261 -0.20 8.92 -14.82
CA LEU A 261 0.22 8.06 -15.93
C LEU A 261 1.67 7.58 -15.79
N VAL A 262 2.58 8.47 -15.39
CA VAL A 262 3.98 8.11 -15.17
C VAL A 262 4.10 7.12 -14.00
N GLN A 263 3.46 7.40 -12.87
CA GLN A 263 3.44 6.50 -11.72
C GLN A 263 2.79 5.15 -12.05
N GLY A 264 1.72 5.17 -12.85
CA GLY A 264 1.07 3.96 -13.34
C GLY A 264 1.96 3.13 -14.26
N ALA A 265 2.70 3.78 -15.16
CA ALA A 265 3.66 3.09 -16.02
C ALA A 265 4.77 2.44 -15.19
N ILE A 266 5.34 3.14 -14.22
CA ILE A 266 6.38 2.61 -13.30
C ILE A 266 5.82 1.43 -12.49
N ALA A 267 4.62 1.55 -11.93
CA ALA A 267 3.96 0.49 -11.19
C ALA A 267 3.70 -0.75 -12.05
N SER A 268 3.23 -0.55 -13.29
CA SER A 268 3.03 -1.64 -14.25
C SER A 268 4.35 -2.32 -14.63
N TYR A 269 5.44 -1.54 -14.78
CA TYR A 269 6.79 -2.04 -15.04
C TYR A 269 7.31 -2.99 -13.99
N PHE A 270 7.36 -2.54 -12.73
CA PHE A 270 7.81 -3.42 -11.67
C PHE A 270 6.85 -4.58 -11.46
N SER A 271 5.54 -4.38 -11.57
CA SER A 271 4.58 -5.47 -11.44
C SER A 271 4.81 -6.58 -12.46
N THR A 272 4.98 -6.22 -13.74
CA THR A 272 5.30 -7.14 -14.84
C THR A 272 6.65 -7.81 -14.62
N LEU A 273 7.71 -7.05 -14.32
CA LEU A 273 9.06 -7.58 -14.10
C LEU A 273 9.08 -8.70 -13.05
N TRP A 274 8.46 -8.46 -11.89
CA TRP A 274 8.36 -9.45 -10.83
C TRP A 274 7.43 -10.61 -11.17
N THR A 275 6.45 -10.41 -12.06
CA THR A 275 5.58 -11.49 -12.53
C THR A 275 6.32 -12.44 -13.46
N LEU A 276 7.13 -11.90 -14.38
CA LEU A 276 8.01 -12.70 -15.24
C LEU A 276 9.03 -13.49 -14.41
N ALA A 277 9.67 -12.82 -13.44
CA ALA A 277 10.61 -13.46 -12.53
C ALA A 277 9.97 -14.60 -11.73
N TRP A 278 8.77 -14.36 -11.18
CA TRP A 278 8.02 -15.40 -10.48
C TRP A 278 7.75 -16.60 -11.38
N ARG A 279 7.35 -16.38 -12.62
CA ARG A 279 7.09 -17.46 -13.58
C ARG A 279 8.35 -18.27 -13.89
N GLU A 280 9.50 -17.63 -14.01
CA GLU A 280 10.79 -18.33 -14.17
C GLU A 280 11.14 -19.18 -12.93
N TRP A 281 10.90 -18.67 -11.71
CA TRP A 281 11.19 -19.41 -10.47
C TRP A 281 10.25 -20.58 -10.20
N THR A 282 8.98 -20.45 -10.59
CA THR A 282 7.98 -21.50 -10.35
C THR A 282 7.81 -22.47 -11.52
N GLY A 283 8.62 -22.34 -12.57
CA GLY A 283 8.53 -23.18 -13.77
C GLY A 283 7.29 -22.93 -14.62
N LEU A 284 6.59 -21.81 -14.41
CA LEU A 284 5.47 -21.35 -15.26
C LEU A 284 5.95 -20.61 -16.52
N GLY A 285 7.24 -20.25 -16.58
CA GLY A 285 7.89 -19.60 -17.71
C GLY A 285 8.01 -20.53 -18.91
N THR A 286 7.89 -19.97 -20.11
CA THR A 286 8.26 -20.69 -21.34
C THR A 286 9.78 -20.88 -21.34
N ALA A 287 10.23 -22.13 -21.51
CA ALA A 287 11.62 -22.41 -21.84
C ALA A 287 11.95 -21.69 -23.15
N VAL A 288 12.75 -20.63 -23.07
CA VAL A 288 13.34 -19.95 -24.21
C VAL A 288 14.85 -19.92 -23.99
#